data_AF-A0A1S5Y1Q0-F1
#
_entry.id   AF-A0A1S5Y1Q0-F1
#
_cell.length_a   1.000
_cell.length_b   1.000
_cell.length_c   1.000
_cell.angle_alpha   90.00
_cell.angle_beta   90.00
_cell.angle_gamma   90.00
#
_symmetry.space_group_name_H-M   'P 1'
#
loop_
_entity.id
_entity.type
_entity.pdbx_description
1 polymer ?
#
loop_
_entity_poly.entity_id
_entity_poly.type
_entity_poly.pdbx_seq_one_letter_code
_entity_poly.pdbx_strand_id
1 'polypeptide(L)'
;MAIFLILTGVVLANNTRFGNQIILQNLAHDIALSIRQAQVYGIAVVRCDPTVTANCPAINQYDAAYGVHFCMPGAAQCTGNAFELFVDVDHDGLYIGGETVLANQIAGGFQISNLCVTSAIGGGETCNVPNLHVMFRRPEPDACINGTFDSDGDCASEYQRAKITVRANDGDEAVVVVESTGQISVQRP
;
A
#
# COMPACT_ATOMS: atom_id res chain seq x y z
N MET A 1 -9.80 2.34 49.86
CA MET A 1 -10.43 2.55 48.54
C MET A 1 -9.60 3.38 47.55
N ALA A 2 -8.61 4.19 47.99
CA ALA A 2 -7.75 4.96 47.07
C ALA A 2 -6.87 4.08 46.15
N ILE A 3 -6.34 2.98 46.68
CA ILE A 3 -5.46 2.06 45.92
C ILE A 3 -6.20 1.39 44.75
N PHE A 4 -7.48 1.06 44.92
CA PHE A 4 -8.29 0.45 43.86
C PHE A 4 -8.52 1.43 42.69
N LEU A 5 -8.75 2.71 42.98
CA LEU A 5 -8.90 3.74 41.94
C LEU A 5 -7.59 3.96 41.17
N ILE A 6 -6.45 3.93 41.86
CA ILE A 6 -5.13 4.07 41.23
C ILE A 6 -4.84 2.86 40.33
N LEU A 7 -5.07 1.64 40.82
CA LEU A 7 -4.87 0.42 40.04
C LEU A 7 -5.81 0.36 38.83
N THR A 8 -7.08 0.72 39.00
CA THR A 8 -8.06 0.74 37.90
C THR A 8 -7.69 1.80 36.85
N GLY A 9 -7.21 2.97 37.28
CA GLY A 9 -6.76 4.04 36.38
C GLY A 9 -5.56 3.63 35.52
N VAL A 10 -4.57 2.97 36.10
CA VAL A 10 -3.40 2.45 35.35
C VAL A 10 -3.82 1.37 34.36
N VAL A 11 -4.69 0.44 34.76
CA VAL A 11 -5.17 -0.64 33.87
C VAL A 11 -5.99 -0.07 32.72
N LEU A 12 -6.88 0.89 32.98
CA LEU A 12 -7.72 1.49 31.95
C LEU A 12 -6.90 2.32 30.94
N ALA A 13 -5.91 3.08 31.42
CA ALA A 13 -4.99 3.84 30.57
C ALA A 13 -4.10 2.93 29.71
N ASN A 14 -3.70 1.76 30.22
CA ASN A 14 -2.93 0.78 29.42
C ASN A 14 -3.80 0.03 28.41
N ASN A 15 -5.07 -0.22 28.73
CA ASN A 15 -5.99 -0.96 27.87
C ASN A 15 -6.29 -0.19 26.56
N THR A 16 -6.42 1.13 26.63
CA THR A 16 -6.63 1.97 25.43
C THR A 16 -5.42 1.98 24.49
N ARG A 17 -4.19 1.92 25.02
CA ARG A 17 -2.97 1.86 24.19
C ARG A 17 -2.81 0.49 23.52
N PHE A 18 -3.12 -0.59 24.25
CA PHE A 18 -3.06 -1.95 23.72
C PHE A 18 -4.06 -2.18 22.57
N GLY A 19 -5.29 -1.64 22.70
CA GLY A 19 -6.28 -1.70 21.62
C GLY A 19 -5.80 -1.02 20.33
N ASN A 20 -5.18 0.15 20.44
CA ASN A 20 -4.65 0.89 19.28
C ASN A 20 -3.50 0.16 18.58
N GLN A 21 -2.60 -0.47 19.34
CA GLN A 21 -1.48 -1.25 18.78
C GLN A 21 -1.96 -2.46 17.96
N ILE A 22 -3.00 -3.15 18.42
CA ILE A 22 -3.59 -4.27 17.68
C ILE A 22 -4.19 -3.79 16.36
N ILE A 23 -4.94 -2.68 16.38
CA ILE A 23 -5.56 -2.15 15.15
C ILE A 23 -4.48 -1.68 14.16
N LEU A 24 -3.43 -1.00 14.64
CA LEU A 24 -2.30 -0.60 13.82
C LEU A 24 -1.60 -1.82 13.19
N GLN A 25 -1.43 -2.89 13.96
CA GLN A 25 -0.84 -4.13 13.47
C GLN A 25 -1.72 -4.80 12.41
N ASN A 26 -3.03 -4.86 12.64
CA ASN A 26 -3.97 -5.40 11.68
C ASN A 26 -3.91 -4.59 10.38
N LEU A 27 -3.89 -3.26 10.45
CA LEU A 27 -3.73 -2.39 9.28
C LEU A 27 -2.44 -2.67 8.51
N ALA A 28 -1.30 -2.77 9.19
CA ALA A 28 -0.04 -3.09 8.53
C ALA A 28 -0.05 -4.49 7.88
N HIS A 29 -0.73 -5.46 8.50
CA HIS A 29 -0.93 -6.79 7.93
C HIS A 29 -1.90 -6.79 6.74
N ASP A 30 -2.96 -5.99 6.79
CA ASP A 30 -3.92 -5.84 5.70
C ASP A 30 -3.25 -5.20 4.47
N ILE A 31 -2.38 -4.21 4.67
CA ILE A 31 -1.54 -3.64 3.61
C ILE A 31 -0.63 -4.71 3.01
N ALA A 32 0.11 -5.43 3.85
CA ALA A 32 1.01 -6.49 3.38
C ALA A 32 0.25 -7.60 2.63
N LEU A 33 -0.95 -7.97 3.09
CA LEU A 33 -1.81 -8.95 2.45
C LEU A 33 -2.32 -8.44 1.10
N SER A 34 -2.71 -7.17 1.01
CA SER A 34 -3.14 -6.55 -0.25
C SER A 34 -2.03 -6.57 -1.31
N ILE A 35 -0.79 -6.26 -0.92
CA ILE A 35 0.37 -6.32 -1.82
C ILE A 35 0.63 -7.75 -2.26
N ARG A 36 0.54 -8.73 -1.36
CA ARG A 36 0.65 -10.16 -1.71
C ARG A 36 -0.48 -10.60 -2.63
N GLN A 37 -1.69 -10.09 -2.45
CA GLN A 37 -2.82 -10.36 -3.32
C GLN A 37 -2.57 -9.80 -4.73
N ALA A 38 -2.06 -8.57 -4.84
CA ALA A 38 -1.63 -7.99 -6.12
C ALA A 38 -0.55 -8.84 -6.78
N GLN A 39 0.47 -9.30 -6.03
CA GLN A 39 1.51 -10.19 -6.54
C GLN A 39 0.94 -11.50 -7.08
N VAL A 40 0.03 -12.14 -6.33
CA VAL A 40 -0.61 -13.37 -6.78
C VAL A 40 -1.44 -13.08 -8.04
N TYR A 41 -2.22 -12.01 -8.09
CA TYR A 41 -3.07 -11.71 -9.25
C TYR A 41 -2.28 -11.35 -10.50
N GLY A 42 -1.22 -10.56 -10.35
CA GLY A 42 -0.24 -10.28 -11.41
C GLY A 42 0.32 -11.60 -11.94
N ILE A 43 0.84 -12.46 -11.08
CA ILE A 43 1.42 -13.76 -11.45
C ILE A 43 0.37 -14.84 -11.76
N ALA A 44 -0.93 -14.60 -11.62
CA ALA A 44 -1.98 -15.63 -11.74
C ALA A 44 -3.01 -15.41 -12.85
N VAL A 45 -2.70 -14.73 -13.98
CA VAL A 45 -3.57 -14.64 -15.21
C VAL A 45 -5.01 -14.43 -14.76
N VAL A 46 -5.19 -13.44 -13.88
CA VAL A 46 -6.53 -13.07 -13.45
C VAL A 46 -7.03 -12.15 -14.54
N ARG A 47 -8.21 -12.48 -15.08
CA ARG A 47 -8.83 -11.59 -16.05
C ARG A 47 -9.19 -10.29 -15.34
N CYS A 48 -8.86 -9.17 -15.96
CA CYS A 48 -9.53 -7.93 -15.63
C CYS A 48 -11.05 -8.12 -15.92
N ASP A 49 -11.90 -7.83 -14.94
CA ASP A 49 -13.35 -8.01 -15.05
C ASP A 49 -14.00 -6.66 -15.41
N PRO A 50 -14.63 -6.52 -16.60
CA PRO A 50 -15.23 -5.26 -17.05
C PRO A 50 -16.44 -4.83 -16.20
N THR A 51 -16.94 -5.69 -15.32
CA THR A 51 -17.99 -5.33 -14.35
C THR A 51 -17.45 -4.66 -13.10
N VAL A 52 -16.15 -4.81 -12.83
CA VAL A 52 -15.47 -4.28 -11.65
C VAL A 52 -14.59 -3.08 -12.02
N THR A 53 -14.02 -3.06 -13.23
CA THR A 53 -13.08 -2.04 -13.69
C THR A 53 -13.58 -1.39 -14.98
N ALA A 54 -13.72 -0.06 -14.98
CA ALA A 54 -14.32 0.70 -16.09
C ALA A 54 -13.43 0.75 -17.35
N ASN A 55 -12.11 0.58 -17.18
CA ASN A 55 -11.11 0.66 -18.25
C ASN A 55 -10.66 -0.71 -18.78
N CYS A 56 -11.44 -1.77 -18.55
CA CYS A 56 -11.09 -3.11 -18.98
C CYS A 56 -11.42 -3.37 -20.47
N PRO A 57 -10.43 -3.54 -21.37
CA PRO A 57 -10.66 -3.82 -22.78
C PRO A 57 -11.15 -5.26 -22.98
N ALA A 58 -11.95 -5.46 -24.03
CA ALA A 58 -12.45 -6.79 -24.41
C ALA A 58 -11.35 -7.75 -24.91
N ILE A 59 -10.16 -7.22 -25.22
CA ILE A 59 -8.98 -7.92 -25.73
C ILE A 59 -7.82 -7.71 -24.76
N ASN A 60 -6.94 -8.71 -24.57
CA ASN A 60 -5.79 -8.69 -23.64
C ASN A 60 -6.11 -8.64 -22.13
N GLN A 61 -7.32 -9.07 -21.72
CA GLN A 61 -7.74 -9.15 -20.30
C GLN A 61 -6.82 -9.98 -19.38
N TYR A 62 -5.97 -10.82 -19.97
CA TYR A 62 -5.13 -11.79 -19.28
C TYR A 62 -3.67 -11.34 -19.13
N ASP A 63 -3.31 -10.20 -19.73
CA ASP A 63 -1.95 -9.62 -19.69
C ASP A 63 -1.89 -8.33 -18.86
N ALA A 64 -2.91 -8.09 -18.03
CA ALA A 64 -2.97 -6.93 -17.17
C ALA A 64 -2.06 -7.12 -15.93
N ALA A 65 -1.34 -6.07 -15.54
CA ALA A 65 -0.57 -6.06 -14.31
C ALA A 65 -1.48 -5.70 -13.13
N TYR A 66 -1.18 -6.24 -11.94
CA TYR A 66 -1.93 -5.90 -10.73
C TYR A 66 -1.03 -5.18 -9.74
N GLY A 67 -1.55 -4.14 -9.12
CA GLY A 67 -0.80 -3.33 -8.18
C GLY A 67 -1.64 -2.74 -7.07
N VAL A 68 -0.95 -2.19 -6.08
CA VAL A 68 -1.56 -1.42 -4.99
C VAL A 68 -1.08 0.01 -5.10
N HIS A 69 -2.04 0.93 -5.15
CA HIS A 69 -1.82 2.36 -5.12
C HIS A 69 -1.95 2.84 -3.67
N PHE A 70 -0.87 3.44 -3.19
CA PHE A 70 -0.83 4.17 -1.94
C PHE A 70 -0.68 5.64 -2.24
N CYS A 71 -1.43 6.44 -1.50
CA CYS A 71 -1.41 7.86 -1.71
C CYS A 71 -1.55 8.56 -0.35
N MET A 72 -0.90 9.71 -0.20
CA MET A 72 -0.93 10.46 1.05
C MET A 72 -2.23 11.23 1.22
N PRO A 73 -2.83 11.30 2.42
CA PRO A 73 -4.05 12.07 2.65
C PRO A 73 -3.82 13.53 2.26
N GLY A 74 -4.55 14.01 1.25
CA GLY A 74 -4.43 15.37 0.69
C GLY A 74 -3.69 15.47 -0.65
N ALA A 75 -3.18 14.37 -1.22
CA ALA A 75 -2.67 14.35 -2.59
C ALA A 75 -3.81 14.41 -3.62
N ALA A 76 -3.54 14.99 -4.80
CA ALA A 76 -4.55 15.28 -5.83
C ALA A 76 -5.27 14.05 -6.42
N GLN A 77 -4.71 12.86 -6.24
CA GLN A 77 -5.28 11.58 -6.71
C GLN A 77 -5.83 10.69 -5.60
N CYS A 78 -5.90 11.19 -4.36
CA CYS A 78 -6.46 10.43 -3.24
C CYS A 78 -7.94 10.74 -3.01
N THR A 79 -8.77 9.70 -3.00
CA THR A 79 -10.13 9.77 -2.49
C THR A 79 -10.16 9.46 -0.98
N GLY A 80 -9.46 10.28 -0.19
CA GLY A 80 -9.41 10.13 1.27
C GLY A 80 -8.27 9.25 1.78
N ASN A 81 -8.47 8.65 2.96
CA ASN A 81 -7.47 7.84 3.66
C ASN A 81 -7.70 6.35 3.36
N ALA A 82 -7.35 5.95 2.15
CA ALA A 82 -7.56 4.61 1.63
C ALA A 82 -6.35 4.19 0.78
N PHE A 83 -6.21 2.88 0.59
CA PHE A 83 -5.32 2.31 -0.41
C PHE A 83 -6.14 1.44 -1.35
N GLU A 84 -5.75 1.41 -2.61
CA GLU A 84 -6.55 0.80 -3.67
C GLU A 84 -5.75 -0.26 -4.40
N LEU A 85 -6.29 -1.48 -4.46
CA LEU A 85 -5.84 -2.49 -5.40
C LEU A 85 -6.36 -2.09 -6.76
N PHE A 86 -5.47 -1.96 -7.73
CA PHE A 86 -5.78 -1.61 -9.10
C PHE A 86 -5.25 -2.65 -10.07
N VAL A 87 -5.77 -2.57 -11.29
CA VAL A 87 -5.30 -3.35 -12.42
C VAL A 87 -4.85 -2.37 -13.49
N ASP A 88 -3.59 -2.48 -13.91
CA ASP A 88 -2.99 -1.69 -14.98
C ASP A 88 -3.32 -2.40 -16.30
N VAL A 89 -4.16 -1.74 -17.09
CA VAL A 89 -4.74 -2.32 -18.30
C VAL A 89 -4.27 -1.63 -19.57
N ASP A 90 -3.90 -0.36 -19.47
CA ASP A 90 -3.30 0.41 -20.55
C ASP A 90 -1.77 0.23 -20.62
N HIS A 91 -1.22 -0.57 -19.70
CA HIS A 91 0.21 -0.86 -19.58
C HIS A 91 1.01 0.41 -19.37
N ASP A 92 0.48 1.36 -18.60
CA ASP A 92 1.16 2.61 -18.29
C ASP A 92 1.95 2.53 -16.97
N GLY A 93 1.78 1.44 -16.20
CA GLY A 93 2.44 1.23 -14.92
C GLY A 93 1.96 2.20 -13.83
N LEU A 94 0.75 2.74 -13.96
CA LEU A 94 0.21 3.75 -13.08
C LEU A 94 -1.21 3.37 -12.69
N TYR A 95 -1.73 4.11 -11.70
CA TYR A 95 -3.14 4.04 -11.37
C TYR A 95 -3.81 5.27 -11.96
N ILE A 96 -4.77 5.02 -12.86
CA ILE A 96 -5.68 6.05 -13.35
C ILE A 96 -7.08 5.76 -12.80
N GLY A 97 -7.82 6.83 -12.46
CA GLY A 97 -9.20 6.69 -11.97
C GLY A 97 -10.05 5.84 -12.92
N GLY A 98 -10.66 4.77 -12.38
CA GLY A 98 -11.41 3.77 -13.15
C GLY A 98 -10.77 2.38 -13.20
N GLU A 99 -9.55 2.25 -12.67
CA GLU A 99 -8.77 1.00 -12.60
C GLU A 99 -8.84 0.27 -11.26
N THR A 100 -9.59 0.82 -10.30
CA THR A 100 -9.77 0.25 -8.97
C THR A 100 -10.48 -1.09 -9.04
N VAL A 101 -9.85 -2.11 -8.47
CA VAL A 101 -10.44 -3.44 -8.23
C VAL A 101 -11.03 -3.51 -6.84
N LEU A 102 -10.31 -3.00 -5.84
CA LEU A 102 -10.73 -3.01 -4.44
C LEU A 102 -10.20 -1.77 -3.72
N ALA A 103 -11.09 -0.98 -3.14
CA ALA A 103 -10.72 0.15 -2.30
C ALA A 103 -10.83 -0.23 -0.81
N ASN A 104 -9.71 -0.26 -0.11
CA ASN A 104 -9.66 -0.53 1.32
C ASN A 104 -9.54 0.78 2.09
N GLN A 105 -10.61 1.14 2.78
CA GLN A 105 -10.65 2.33 3.63
C GLN A 105 -9.88 2.06 4.92
N ILE A 106 -8.97 2.97 5.27
CA ILE A 106 -8.24 2.90 6.54
C ILE A 106 -9.18 3.40 7.65
N ALA A 107 -9.29 2.62 8.73
CA ALA A 107 -10.13 2.97 9.87
C ALA A 107 -9.76 4.35 10.45
N GLY A 108 -10.78 5.10 10.87
CA GLY A 108 -10.60 6.43 11.45
C GLY A 108 -9.65 6.43 12.64
N GLY A 109 -8.68 7.35 12.64
CA GLY A 109 -7.65 7.47 13.68
C GLY A 109 -6.29 6.84 13.34
N PHE A 110 -6.17 6.24 12.16
CA PHE A 110 -4.92 5.78 11.57
C PHE A 110 -4.75 6.43 10.20
N GLN A 111 -3.53 6.71 9.79
CA GLN A 111 -3.25 7.28 8.47
C GLN A 111 -1.88 6.85 7.95
N ILE A 112 -1.69 6.93 6.64
CA ILE A 112 -0.36 6.81 6.03
C ILE A 112 0.39 8.11 6.36
N SER A 113 1.44 8.00 7.16
CA SER A 113 2.23 9.17 7.58
C SER A 113 3.37 9.47 6.64
N ASN A 114 4.06 8.44 6.13
CA ASN A 114 5.21 8.60 5.25
C ASN A 114 5.22 7.47 4.21
N LEU A 115 5.58 7.84 2.99
CA LEU A 115 5.93 6.93 1.91
C LEU A 115 7.36 7.26 1.53
N CYS A 116 8.25 6.28 1.64
CA CYS A 116 9.63 6.43 1.23
C CYS A 116 10.00 5.41 0.16
N VAL A 117 10.90 5.79 -0.72
CA VAL A 117 11.41 4.97 -1.81
C VAL A 117 12.93 5.06 -1.84
N THR A 118 13.60 3.96 -2.20
CA THR A 118 15.06 3.91 -2.39
C THR A 118 15.35 3.69 -3.86
N SER A 119 16.09 4.59 -4.49
CA SER A 119 16.43 4.51 -5.93
C SER A 119 17.33 3.30 -6.23
N ALA A 120 17.13 2.68 -7.39
CA ALA A 120 17.92 1.54 -7.84
C ALA A 120 19.39 1.88 -8.17
N ILE A 121 19.69 3.15 -8.50
CA ILE A 121 21.01 3.57 -9.02
C ILE A 121 21.79 4.32 -7.92
N GLY A 122 21.98 3.68 -6.76
CA GLY A 122 22.85 4.20 -5.69
C GLY A 122 22.36 5.50 -5.03
N GLY A 123 21.07 5.83 -5.15
CA GLY A 123 20.47 6.99 -4.51
C GLY A 123 20.06 6.73 -3.06
N GLY A 124 20.01 7.81 -2.27
CA GLY A 124 19.49 7.78 -0.89
C GLY A 124 17.99 7.46 -0.84
N GLU A 125 17.47 7.26 0.38
CA GLU A 125 16.04 7.12 0.61
C GLU A 125 15.34 8.48 0.47
N THR A 126 14.39 8.59 -0.47
CA THR A 126 13.51 9.76 -0.61
C THR A 126 12.21 9.46 0.10
N CYS A 127 11.90 10.23 1.14
CA CYS A 127 10.64 10.16 1.88
C CYS A 127 9.67 11.28 1.48
N ASN A 128 8.41 11.13 1.86
CA ASN A 128 7.30 12.05 1.55
C ASN A 128 6.92 12.07 0.07
N VAL A 129 6.97 10.91 -0.58
CA VAL A 129 6.43 10.77 -1.92
C VAL A 129 4.90 10.82 -1.84
N PRO A 130 4.22 11.68 -2.63
CA PRO A 130 2.77 11.84 -2.52
C PRO A 130 1.99 10.61 -2.97
N ASN A 131 2.54 9.87 -3.93
CA ASN A 131 1.94 8.69 -4.54
C ASN A 131 2.99 7.58 -4.62
N LEU A 132 2.55 6.34 -4.43
CA LEU A 132 3.39 5.17 -4.54
C LEU A 132 2.56 4.04 -5.16
N HIS A 133 3.06 3.50 -6.24
CA HIS A 133 2.47 2.40 -6.99
C HIS A 133 3.40 1.20 -6.86
N VAL A 134 2.87 0.08 -6.37
CA VAL A 134 3.59 -1.19 -6.28
C VAL A 134 2.83 -2.21 -7.10
N MET A 135 3.37 -2.60 -8.24
CA MET A 135 2.71 -3.54 -9.17
C MET A 135 3.57 -4.77 -9.43
N PHE A 136 2.92 -5.81 -9.97
CA PHE A 136 3.54 -7.06 -10.36
C PHE A 136 3.01 -7.46 -11.74
N ARG A 137 3.94 -7.75 -12.66
CA ARG A 137 3.62 -8.10 -14.05
C ARG A 137 4.30 -9.41 -14.44
N ARG A 138 3.57 -10.26 -15.15
CA ARG A 138 4.13 -11.49 -15.72
C ARG A 138 5.20 -11.18 -16.77
N PRO A 139 6.15 -12.11 -16.97
CA PRO A 139 6.38 -13.36 -16.24
C PRO A 139 7.21 -13.18 -14.95
N GLU A 140 7.56 -11.95 -14.60
CA GLU A 140 8.54 -11.65 -13.56
C GLU A 140 7.87 -11.50 -12.18
N PRO A 141 8.40 -12.13 -11.11
CA PRO A 141 7.84 -12.00 -9.77
C PRO A 141 8.25 -10.69 -9.07
N ASP A 142 9.07 -9.88 -9.74
CA ASP A 142 9.64 -8.65 -9.21
C ASP A 142 8.55 -7.57 -9.09
N ALA A 143 8.65 -6.78 -8.02
CA ALA A 143 7.79 -5.65 -7.76
C ALA A 143 8.31 -4.44 -8.52
N CYS A 144 7.49 -3.88 -9.40
CA CYS A 144 7.76 -2.57 -9.96
C CYS A 144 7.20 -1.51 -9.04
N ILE A 145 8.11 -0.68 -8.54
CA ILE A 145 7.83 0.38 -7.57
C ILE A 145 8.02 1.69 -8.32
N ASN A 146 6.93 2.44 -8.49
CA ASN A 146 6.91 3.74 -9.17
C ASN A 146 6.28 4.80 -8.25
N GLY A 147 6.89 5.97 -8.17
CA GLY A 147 6.41 7.10 -7.35
C GLY A 147 5.82 8.26 -8.17
N THR A 148 6.00 8.21 -9.49
CA THR A 148 5.68 9.27 -10.43
C THR A 148 5.07 8.71 -11.71
N PHE A 149 4.19 9.49 -12.33
CA PHE A 149 3.65 9.24 -13.67
C PHE A 149 4.77 9.48 -14.67
N ASP A 150 5.52 8.45 -15.04
CA ASP A 150 6.31 8.52 -16.27
C ASP A 150 5.55 7.80 -17.39
N SER A 151 5.56 8.44 -18.55
CA SER A 151 4.68 8.21 -19.69
C SER A 151 5.06 6.96 -20.50
N ASP A 152 6.12 6.27 -20.13
CA ASP A 152 6.73 5.23 -20.97
C ASP A 152 6.20 3.81 -20.70
N GLY A 153 5.29 3.63 -19.75
CA GLY A 153 4.52 2.37 -19.58
C GLY A 153 5.33 1.10 -19.32
N ASP A 154 6.65 1.22 -19.22
CA ASP A 154 7.50 0.11 -18.92
C ASP A 154 7.70 -0.01 -17.42
N CYS A 155 7.64 -1.25 -16.94
CA CYS A 155 7.81 -1.65 -15.55
C CYS A 155 9.30 -1.52 -15.14
N ALA A 156 9.96 -0.43 -15.53
CA ALA A 156 11.33 -0.15 -15.17
C ALA A 156 11.32 0.32 -13.71
N SER A 157 11.48 -0.62 -12.78
CA SER A 157 11.52 -0.34 -11.35
C SER A 157 12.51 0.80 -11.05
N GLU A 158 12.01 2.03 -10.88
CA GLU A 158 12.85 3.19 -10.57
C GLU A 158 13.44 3.05 -9.17
N TYR A 159 12.71 2.34 -8.31
CA TYR A 159 13.04 2.12 -6.91
C TYR A 159 13.26 0.64 -6.59
N GLN A 160 14.33 0.36 -5.84
CA GLN A 160 14.65 -0.97 -5.31
C GLN A 160 13.84 -1.33 -4.07
N ARG A 161 13.30 -0.34 -3.37
CA ARG A 161 12.61 -0.57 -2.10
C ARG A 161 11.61 0.54 -1.83
N ALA A 162 10.43 0.17 -1.34
CA ALA A 162 9.41 1.05 -0.83
C ALA A 162 9.20 0.81 0.67
N LYS A 163 8.98 1.89 1.41
CA LYS A 163 8.68 1.88 2.84
C LYS A 163 7.39 2.67 3.07
N ILE A 164 6.35 1.96 3.49
CA ILE A 164 5.04 2.53 3.82
C ILE A 164 4.94 2.61 5.34
N THR A 165 4.91 3.82 5.89
CA THR A 165 4.75 4.07 7.32
C THR A 165 3.31 4.47 7.60
N VAL A 166 2.63 3.66 8.42
CA VAL A 166 1.31 3.98 8.96
C VAL A 166 1.44 4.44 10.41
N ARG A 167 0.66 5.45 10.79
CA ARG A 167 0.70 6.06 12.12
C ARG A 167 -0.69 6.11 12.74
N ALA A 168 -0.77 5.81 14.03
CA ALA A 168 -1.95 6.01 14.86
C ALA A 168 -1.98 7.43 15.46
N ASN A 169 -3.16 7.92 15.84
CA ASN A 169 -3.29 9.23 16.51
C ASN A 169 -2.52 9.34 17.84
N ASP A 170 -2.17 8.23 18.49
CA ASP A 170 -1.38 8.20 19.74
C ASP A 170 0.15 8.29 19.49
N GLY A 171 0.57 8.40 18.22
CA GLY A 171 1.98 8.51 17.83
C GLY A 171 2.70 7.18 17.55
N ASP A 172 2.05 6.04 17.82
CA ASP A 172 2.59 4.72 17.46
C ASP A 172 2.62 4.54 15.92
N GLU A 173 3.70 3.95 15.42
CA GLU A 173 3.94 3.74 13.98
C GLU A 173 4.18 2.27 13.66
N ALA A 174 3.71 1.81 12.50
CA ALA A 174 4.08 0.53 11.94
C ALA A 174 4.59 0.74 10.51
N VAL A 175 5.56 -0.09 10.12
CA VAL A 175 6.27 0.09 8.84
C VAL A 175 6.14 -1.18 8.01
N VAL A 176 5.68 -1.04 6.78
CA VAL A 176 5.65 -2.10 5.78
C VAL A 176 6.74 -1.79 4.74
N VAL A 177 7.66 -2.72 4.54
CA VAL A 177 8.74 -2.58 3.55
C VAL A 177 8.51 -3.60 2.44
N VAL A 178 8.60 -3.11 1.20
CA VAL A 178 8.54 -3.91 -0.01
C VAL A 178 9.83 -3.72 -0.77
N GLU A 179 10.51 -4.81 -1.12
CA GLU A 179 11.69 -4.81 -1.99
C GLU A 179 11.25 -5.04 -3.44
N SER A 180 12.05 -4.58 -4.40
CA SER A 180 11.82 -4.82 -5.83
C SER A 180 11.86 -6.31 -6.20
N THR A 181 12.46 -7.16 -5.35
CA THR A 181 12.40 -8.63 -5.49
C THR A 181 11.05 -9.23 -5.07
N GLY A 182 10.06 -8.41 -4.70
CA GLY A 182 8.75 -8.84 -4.23
C GLY A 182 8.73 -9.34 -2.77
N GLN A 183 9.82 -9.13 -2.01
CA GLN A 183 9.84 -9.43 -0.58
C GLN A 183 9.04 -8.38 0.19
N ILE A 184 8.14 -8.86 1.06
CA ILE A 184 7.28 -8.01 1.90
C ILE A 184 7.63 -8.31 3.36
N SER A 185 7.98 -7.26 4.11
CA SER A 185 8.23 -7.35 5.54
C SER A 185 7.43 -6.33 6.31
N VAL A 186 6.91 -6.72 7.47
CA VAL A 186 6.21 -5.83 8.40
C VAL A 186 7.09 -5.67 9.61
N GLN A 187 7.59 -4.45 9.83
CA GLN A 187 8.40 -4.08 10.97
C GLN A 187 7.50 -3.49 12.05
N ARG A 188 7.73 -3.94 13.29
CA ARG A 188 7.07 -3.40 14.48
C ARG A 188 7.90 -2.25 15.05
N PRO A 189 7.27 -1.27 15.71
CA PRO A 189 7.96 -0.34 16.59
C PRO A 189 8.56 -1.07 17.81
#